data_AF-A0A3P6T6M9-F1
#
_entry.id   AF-A0A3P6T6M9-F1
#
_cell.length_a   1.000
_cell.length_b   1.000
_cell.length_c   1.000
_cell.angle_alpha   90.00
_cell.angle_beta   90.00
_cell.angle_gamma   90.00
#
_symmetry.space_group_name_H-M   'P 1'
#
loop_
_entity.id
_entity.type
_entity.pdbx_description
1 polymer ?
#
loop_
_entity_poly.entity_id
_entity_poly.type
_entity_poly.pdbx_seq_one_letter_code
_entity_poly.pdbx_strand_id
1 'polypeptide(L)'
;MPLLLLQFASTPTESTFQVIFTTNVAETSITIPGVRYIVDCGLAKVKKFDAVRRISVVDLDLITKVSAEQRAGRAGRTAPGLLNIMS
;
A
#
# COMPACT_ATOMS: atom_id res chain seq x y z
N MET A 1 -6.12 -21.90 -6.72
CA MET A 1 -5.96 -20.43 -6.62
C MET A 1 -6.71 -19.97 -5.37
N PRO A 2 -6.15 -20.05 -4.15
CA PRO A 2 -6.88 -19.55 -3.00
C PRO A 2 -6.84 -18.03 -3.05
N LEU A 3 -8.02 -17.43 -3.18
CA LEU A 3 -8.26 -16.02 -2.97
C LEU A 3 -7.68 -15.64 -1.59
N LEU A 4 -6.84 -14.61 -1.57
CA LEU A 4 -6.49 -13.87 -0.37
C LEU A 4 -7.79 -13.28 0.19
N LEU A 5 -8.33 -13.96 1.19
CA LEU A 5 -9.37 -13.44 2.07
C LEU A 5 -8.72 -12.28 2.85
N LEU A 6 -8.81 -11.07 2.32
CA LEU A 6 -8.63 -9.87 3.13
C LEU A 6 -9.78 -9.86 4.13
N GLN A 7 -9.49 -10.40 5.31
CA GLN A 7 -10.37 -10.39 6.45
C GLN A 7 -10.53 -8.93 6.89
N PHE A 8 -11.51 -8.23 6.32
CA PHE A 8 -11.97 -6.97 6.89
C PHE A 8 -12.54 -7.30 8.26
N ALA A 9 -11.80 -6.95 9.31
CA ALA A 9 -12.34 -6.95 10.66
C ALA A 9 -13.68 -6.17 10.69
N SER A 10 -14.55 -6.57 11.59
CA SER A 10 -15.83 -5.90 11.87
C SER A 10 -15.69 -4.39 11.86
N THR A 11 -16.71 -3.70 11.32
CA THR A 11 -16.78 -2.24 11.27
C THR A 11 -16.45 -1.67 12.65
N PRO A 12 -15.46 -0.76 12.77
CA PRO A 12 -15.07 -0.21 14.05
C PRO A 12 -16.28 0.49 14.71
N THR A 13 -16.45 0.29 16.02
CA THR A 13 -17.39 1.06 16.84
C THR A 13 -16.92 2.51 16.96
N GLU A 14 -17.79 3.43 17.41
CA GLU A 14 -17.49 4.88 17.51
C GLU A 14 -16.19 5.22 18.26
N SER A 15 -15.69 4.32 19.12
CA SER A 15 -14.47 4.51 19.92
C SER A 15 -13.22 3.81 19.37
N THR A 16 -13.26 3.22 18.16
CA THR A 16 -12.14 2.43 17.62
C THR A 16 -11.73 2.88 16.22
N PHE A 17 -10.44 2.70 15.90
CA PHE A 17 -9.90 2.95 14.57
C PHE A 17 -9.59 1.62 13.86
N GLN A 18 -9.96 1.51 12.60
CA GLN A 18 -9.51 0.42 11.75
C GLN A 18 -8.10 0.74 11.25
N VAL A 19 -7.15 -0.17 11.52
CA VAL A 19 -5.77 -0.09 11.05
C VAL A 19 -5.50 -1.25 10.11
N ILE A 20 -4.94 -0.96 8.94
CA ILE A 20 -4.74 -1.95 7.88
C ILE A 20 -3.28 -1.93 7.48
N PHE A 21 -2.64 -3.08 7.62
CA PHE A 21 -1.28 -3.30 7.15
C PHE A 21 -1.34 -3.90 5.74
N THR A 22 -0.63 -3.28 4.81
CA THR A 22 -0.60 -3.72 3.42
C THR A 22 0.76 -3.47 2.81
N THR A 23 1.03 -4.15 1.70
CA THR A 23 2.18 -3.90 0.83
C THR A 23 1.75 -3.01 -0.34
N ASN A 24 2.62 -2.81 -1.32
CA ASN A 24 2.30 -2.15 -2.58
C ASN A 24 1.13 -2.80 -3.37
N VAL A 25 0.58 -3.94 -2.94
CA VAL A 25 -0.68 -4.49 -3.47
C VAL A 25 -1.86 -3.51 -3.33
N ALA A 26 -1.89 -2.68 -2.28
CA ALA A 26 -2.94 -1.66 -2.12
C ALA A 26 -2.84 -0.52 -3.15
N GLU A 27 -1.73 -0.39 -3.87
CA GLU A 27 -1.53 0.65 -4.88
C GLU A 27 -2.53 0.51 -6.03
N THR A 28 -2.79 -0.73 -6.49
CA THR A 28 -3.61 -0.97 -7.69
C THR A 28 -4.87 -1.78 -7.44
N SER A 29 -4.95 -2.61 -6.38
CA SER A 29 -5.93 -3.70 -6.37
C SER A 29 -7.03 -3.62 -5.30
N ILE A 30 -6.97 -2.72 -4.31
CA ILE A 30 -7.89 -2.78 -3.17
C ILE A 30 -8.43 -1.38 -2.86
N THR A 31 -9.76 -1.21 -2.97
CA THR A 31 -10.46 -0.04 -2.42
C THR A 31 -10.98 -0.42 -1.05
N ILE A 32 -10.50 0.25 -0.01
CA ILE A 32 -10.97 0.03 1.36
C ILE A 32 -11.78 1.26 1.79
N PRO A 33 -13.09 1.12 2.02
CA PRO A 33 -13.93 2.22 2.48
C PRO A 33 -13.41 2.79 3.82
N GLY A 34 -13.48 4.10 3.98
CA GLY A 34 -13.17 4.76 5.26
C GLY A 34 -11.68 4.97 5.57
N VAL A 35 -10.77 4.61 4.66
CA VAL A 35 -9.34 4.95 4.82
C VAL A 35 -9.12 6.43 4.55
N ARG A 36 -8.63 7.15 5.57
CA ARG A 36 -8.31 8.60 5.50
C ARG A 36 -6.82 8.92 5.64
N TYR A 37 -6.06 7.99 6.21
CA TYR A 37 -4.65 8.19 6.52
C TYR A 37 -3.84 7.06 5.91
N ILE A 38 -2.76 7.43 5.23
CA ILE A 38 -1.77 6.48 4.73
C ILE A 38 -0.42 6.87 5.31
N VAL A 39 0.21 5.89 5.96
CA VAL A 39 1.58 5.96 6.43
C VAL A 39 2.40 5.04 5.54
N ASP A 40 3.33 5.62 4.79
CA ASP A 40 4.17 4.91 3.83
C ASP A 40 5.64 5.00 4.26
N CYS A 41 6.35 3.87 4.19
CA CYS A 41 7.78 3.80 4.52
C CYS A 41 8.69 4.21 3.34
N GLY A 42 8.12 4.56 2.18
CA GLY A 42 8.88 4.92 0.98
C GLY A 42 9.59 3.75 0.29
N LEU A 43 9.33 2.51 0.72
CA LEU A 43 10.01 1.30 0.23
C LEU A 43 9.02 0.27 -0.31
N ALA A 44 9.45 -0.51 -1.30
CA ALA A 44 8.71 -1.65 -1.81
C ALA A 44 9.64 -2.80 -2.20
N LYS A 45 9.19 -4.04 -2.04
CA LYS A 45 9.84 -5.20 -2.66
C LYS A 45 9.49 -5.24 -4.14
N VAL A 46 10.50 -5.14 -4.99
CA VAL A 46 10.35 -5.13 -6.44
C VAL A 46 11.16 -6.25 -7.07
N LYS A 47 10.61 -6.86 -8.12
CA LYS A 47 11.32 -7.87 -8.89
C LYS A 47 12.23 -7.15 -9.89
N LYS A 48 13.54 -7.38 -9.78
CA LYS A 48 14.56 -6.84 -10.68
C LYS A 48 15.25 -7.98 -11.43
N PHE A 49 15.65 -7.71 -12.66
CA PHE A 49 16.45 -8.65 -13.44
C PHE A 49 17.92 -8.23 -13.40
N ASP A 50 18.78 -9.09 -12.86
CA ASP A 50 20.23 -8.94 -12.90
C ASP A 50 20.72 -9.48 -14.25
N ALA A 51 21.06 -8.56 -15.17
CA ALA A 51 21.47 -8.91 -16.52
C ALA A 51 22.83 -9.64 -16.57
N VAL A 52 23.71 -9.40 -15.60
CA VAL A 52 25.04 -10.03 -15.54
C VAL A 52 24.90 -11.48 -15.12
N ARG A 53 24.12 -11.73 -14.06
CA ARG A 53 23.89 -13.08 -13.52
C ARG A 53 22.76 -13.83 -14.24
N ARG A 54 21.97 -13.13 -15.08
CA ARG A 54 20.77 -13.64 -15.78
C ARG A 54 19.73 -14.25 -14.83
N ILE A 55 19.55 -13.63 -13.67
CA ILE A 55 18.57 -14.08 -12.67
C ILE A 55 17.58 -12.98 -12.33
N SER A 56 16.38 -13.38 -11.92
CA SER A 56 15.43 -12.45 -11.28
C SER A 56 15.63 -12.48 -9.77
N VAL A 57 15.77 -11.30 -9.17
CA VAL A 57 15.84 -11.12 -7.72
C VAL A 57 14.64 -10.30 -7.25
N VAL A 58 14.24 -10.49 -6.00
CA VAL A 58 13.25 -9.63 -5.33
C VAL A 58 14.00 -8.90 -4.23
N ASP A 59 14.07 -7.59 -4.33
CA ASP A 59 14.83 -6.77 -3.39
C ASP A 59 14.02 -5.54 -2.96
N LEU A 60 14.39 -4.95 -1.83
CA LEU A 60 13.82 -3.69 -1.36
C LEU A 60 14.37 -2.53 -2.19
N ASP A 61 13.49 -1.62 -2.60
CA ASP A 61 13.87 -0.41 -3.32
C ASP A 61 12.99 0.77 -2.90
N LEU A 62 13.49 1.98 -3.15
CA LEU A 62 12.71 3.21 -2.99
C LEU A 62 11.55 3.23 -3.99
N ILE A 63 10.40 3.68 -3.52
CA ILE A 63 9.25 3.88 -4.40
C ILE A 63 9.45 5.13 -5.25
N THR A 64 8.91 5.11 -6.46
CA THR A 64 8.93 6.29 -7.32
C THR A 64 7.97 7.36 -6.78
N LYS A 65 8.20 8.61 -7.18
CA LYS A 65 7.25 9.70 -6.90
C LYS A 65 5.83 9.38 -7.41
N VAL A 66 5.73 8.79 -8.60
CA VAL A 66 4.44 8.39 -9.18
C VAL A 66 3.75 7.32 -8.34
N SER A 67 4.51 6.34 -7.82
CA SER A 67 3.98 5.30 -6.92
C SER A 67 3.45 5.93 -5.63
N ALA A 68 4.20 6.86 -5.04
CA ALA A 68 3.76 7.60 -3.87
C ALA A 68 2.47 8.40 -4.10
N GLU A 69 2.35 9.10 -5.24
CA GLU A 69 1.15 9.83 -5.64
C GLU A 69 -0.07 8.91 -5.82
N GLN A 70 0.13 7.73 -6.43
CA GLN A 70 -0.94 6.73 -6.57
C GLN A 70 -1.44 6.22 -5.22
N ARG A 71 -0.53 6.01 -4.27
CA ARG A 71 -0.87 5.63 -2.89
C ARG A 71 -1.63 6.76 -2.20
N ALA A 72 -1.19 8.01 -2.30
CA ALA A 72 -1.89 9.17 -1.76
C ALA A 72 -3.35 9.25 -2.24
N GLY A 73 -3.57 8.99 -3.53
CA GLY A 73 -4.91 9.03 -4.15
C GLY A 73 -5.91 8.02 -3.58
N ARG A 74 -5.47 7.04 -2.79
CA ARG A 74 -6.36 6.07 -2.13
C ARG A 74 -6.98 6.60 -0.84
N ALA A 75 -6.32 7.50 -0.13
CA ALA A 75 -6.85 8.14 1.09
C ALA A 75 -7.92 9.20 0.81
N GLY A 76 -8.06 9.62 -0.46
CA GLY A 76 -8.88 10.79 -0.85
C GLY A 76 -10.25 10.46 -1.45
N ARG A 77 -10.66 9.20 -1.54
CA ARG A 77 -11.88 8.83 -2.30
C ARG A 77 -13.20 9.17 -1.62
N THR A 78 -13.21 9.38 -0.31
CA THR A 78 -14.44 9.64 0.47
C THR A 78 -14.37 10.89 1.36
N ALA A 79 -13.19 11.47 1.55
CA ALA A 79 -12.92 12.72 2.29
C ALA A 79 -11.47 13.19 1.98
N PRO A 80 -11.03 14.40 2.39
CA PRO A 80 -9.63 14.79 2.32
C PRO A 80 -8.73 13.77 3.04
N GLY A 81 -7.75 13.23 2.33
CA GLY A 81 -6.80 12.25 2.86
C GLY A 81 -5.43 12.87 3.11
N LEU A 82 -4.67 12.31 4.06
CA LEU A 82 -3.29 12.69 4.35
C LEU A 82 -2.35 11.51 4.04
N LEU A 83 -1.28 11.80 3.29
CA LEU A 83 -0.16 10.88 3.08
C LEU A 83 1.06 11.39 3.87
N ASN A 84 1.66 10.52 4.68
CA ASN A 84 2.97 10.75 5.26
C ASN A 84 3.95 9.70 4.71
N ILE A 85 4.98 10.15 4.00
CA ILE A 85 6.09 9.31 3.54
C ILE A 85 7.23 9.52 4.53
N MET A 86 7.60 8.45 5.24
CA MET A 86 8.79 8.43 6.07
C MET A 86 10.01 8.32 5.15
N SER A 87 10.54 9.46 4.68
CA SER A 87 11.76 9.58 3.89
C SER A 87 12.84 10.33 4.65
#